data_AF-A0A382B679-F1
#
_entry.id   AF-A0A382B679-F1
#
_cell.length_a   1.000
_cell.length_b   1.000
_cell.length_c   1.000
_cell.angle_alpha   90.00
_cell.angle_beta   90.00
_cell.angle_gamma   90.00
#
_symmetry.space_group_name_H-M   'P 1'
#
loop_
_entity.id
_entity.type
_entity.pdbx_description
1 polymer ?
#
loop_
_entity_poly.entity_id
_entity_poly.type
_entity_poly.pdbx_seq_one_letter_code
_entity_poly.pdbx_strand_id
1 'polypeptide(L)'
;MILNRIDPGTACTVRETGKTGTVKKIYFYPTKFEIEFPDGHVEHYSSKDIEFDGINQESATLQLPPVPDDGIGECWTDWKPFKGESIVKHHFSTTKNLMWKMLTSLEMYNVWFYGIQRAMPHIDTDRYVHRYNFSQLDLKPGAYFKIRPMTIAPWFKCRIMTMEKEKEFGFTFRTTPLTNEYIQFSIHETEVGVWVTCRRTSQGFFSILNQINWLKKSKILQRLDTIVPKVDLKTEDDNADGDTGVPTQFGGFTSRQDYIDYAINMGMQGNMDFVNGIPEKPIRGMAKAGILKAKRTGETPPCPEKPRGGSVPSSGGGVAALSTDELVTYLVNKGLDGDMDTVNGHENKAVRGKA
;
A
#
# COMPACT_ATOMS: atom_id res chain seq x y z
N MET A 1 -7.69 35.76 -8.84
CA MET A 1 -8.36 36.91 -8.17
C MET A 1 -8.93 37.87 -9.20
N ILE A 2 -10.12 37.58 -9.75
CA ILE A 2 -10.84 38.46 -10.68
C ILE A 2 -12.04 39.15 -9.99
N LEU A 3 -12.48 38.63 -8.83
CA LEU A 3 -13.65 39.10 -8.07
C LEU A 3 -13.53 40.54 -7.51
N ASN A 4 -12.34 41.12 -7.47
CA ASN A 4 -12.13 42.52 -7.06
C ASN A 4 -12.55 43.54 -8.15
N ARG A 5 -12.98 43.06 -9.33
CA ARG A 5 -13.43 43.89 -10.47
C ARG A 5 -14.95 43.96 -10.61
N ILE A 6 -15.69 43.45 -9.62
CA ILE A 6 -17.15 43.49 -9.64
C ILE A 6 -17.58 44.83 -9.09
N ASP A 7 -18.27 45.61 -9.90
CA ASP A 7 -18.89 46.87 -9.49
C ASP A 7 -20.38 46.66 -9.20
N PRO A 8 -20.98 47.42 -8.26
CA PRO A 8 -22.44 47.47 -8.10
C PRO A 8 -23.12 47.81 -9.45
N GLY A 9 -24.10 47.01 -9.85
CA GLY A 9 -24.77 47.08 -11.16
C GLY A 9 -24.40 45.96 -12.13
N THR A 10 -23.43 45.10 -11.80
CA THR A 10 -23.06 43.95 -12.63
C THR A 10 -24.22 42.95 -12.71
N ALA A 11 -24.56 42.49 -13.92
CA ALA A 11 -25.55 41.44 -14.14
C ALA A 11 -25.00 40.09 -13.71
N CYS A 12 -25.84 39.28 -13.06
CA CYS A 12 -25.42 38.00 -12.51
C CYS A 12 -26.55 36.97 -12.56
N THR A 13 -26.17 35.70 -12.65
CA THR A 13 -27.09 34.56 -12.74
C THR A 13 -26.84 33.62 -11.57
N VAL A 14 -27.89 33.27 -10.84
CA VAL A 14 -27.80 32.29 -9.76
C VAL A 14 -27.72 30.88 -10.35
N ARG A 15 -26.70 30.09 -9.98
CA ARG A 15 -26.44 28.77 -10.56
C ARG A 15 -27.55 27.74 -10.28
N GLU A 16 -28.13 27.76 -9.08
CA GLU A 16 -29.16 26.79 -8.68
C GLU A 16 -30.52 27.05 -9.32
N THR A 17 -30.90 28.32 -9.47
CA THR A 17 -32.25 28.71 -9.91
C THR A 17 -32.28 29.22 -11.35
N GLY A 18 -31.13 29.53 -11.95
CA GLY A 18 -31.01 30.12 -13.28
C GLY A 18 -31.56 31.54 -13.39
N LYS A 19 -31.94 32.18 -12.26
CA LYS A 19 -32.53 33.51 -12.25
C LYS A 19 -31.45 34.58 -12.42
N THR A 20 -31.74 35.58 -13.24
CA THR A 20 -30.89 36.73 -13.49
C THR A 20 -31.24 37.88 -12.54
N GLY A 21 -30.22 38.56 -12.01
CA GLY A 21 -30.35 39.69 -11.10
C GLY A 21 -29.17 40.65 -11.22
N THR A 22 -29.23 41.75 -10.47
CA THR A 22 -28.18 42.78 -10.47
C THR A 22 -27.55 42.94 -9.09
N VAL A 23 -26.23 43.11 -9.04
CA VAL A 23 -25.50 43.27 -7.78
C VAL A 23 -25.75 44.66 -7.21
N LYS A 24 -26.45 44.77 -6.08
CA LYS A 24 -26.80 46.05 -5.44
C LYS A 24 -25.74 46.52 -4.47
N LYS A 25 -25.22 45.61 -3.65
CA LYS A 25 -24.19 45.87 -2.65
C LYS A 25 -23.20 44.71 -2.59
N ILE A 26 -21.94 45.10 -2.40
CA ILE A 26 -20.83 44.18 -2.22
C ILE A 26 -20.33 44.38 -0.80
N TYR A 27 -20.40 43.33 0.02
CA TYR A 27 -19.87 43.37 1.37
C TYR A 27 -18.37 43.07 1.32
N PHE A 28 -17.54 44.01 1.78
CA PHE A 28 -16.08 43.95 1.62
C PHE A 28 -15.46 42.93 2.59
N TYR A 29 -14.60 42.06 2.06
CA TYR A 29 -14.02 40.82 2.63
C TYR A 29 -14.97 39.61 2.71
N PRO A 30 -14.68 38.53 1.96
CA PRO A 30 -15.37 38.23 0.72
C PRO A 30 -16.17 36.93 0.86
N THR A 31 -17.49 37.02 0.97
CA THR A 31 -18.36 35.82 0.90
C THR A 31 -19.80 36.09 0.47
N LYS A 32 -20.27 37.33 0.36
CA LYS A 32 -21.70 37.61 0.12
C LYS A 32 -21.96 38.81 -0.78
N PHE A 33 -22.85 38.63 -1.75
CA PHE A 33 -23.39 39.64 -2.66
C PHE A 33 -24.89 39.80 -2.42
N GLU A 34 -25.35 41.04 -2.39
CA GLU A 34 -26.77 41.36 -2.36
C GLU A 34 -27.27 41.51 -3.81
N ILE A 35 -28.15 40.60 -4.23
CA ILE A 35 -28.71 40.55 -5.58
C ILE A 35 -30.15 41.04 -5.54
N GLU A 36 -30.47 42.00 -6.40
CA GLU A 36 -31.83 42.46 -6.64
C GLU A 36 -32.39 41.81 -7.91
N PHE A 37 -33.52 41.13 -7.78
CA PHE A 37 -34.23 40.47 -8.88
C PHE A 37 -35.26 41.41 -9.53
N PRO A 38 -35.73 41.12 -10.75
CA PRO A 38 -36.74 41.93 -11.45
C PRO A 38 -38.04 42.14 -10.66
N ASP A 39 -38.36 41.22 -9.74
CA ASP A 39 -39.55 41.26 -8.89
C ASP A 39 -39.38 42.19 -7.65
N GLY A 40 -38.25 42.88 -7.51
CA GLY A 40 -37.93 43.75 -6.37
C GLY A 40 -37.49 43.01 -5.10
N HIS A 41 -37.39 41.67 -5.16
CA HIS A 41 -36.88 40.85 -4.07
C HIS A 41 -35.35 40.90 -4.00
N VAL A 42 -34.82 40.91 -2.78
CA VAL A 42 -33.37 41.01 -2.52
C VAL A 42 -32.90 39.80 -1.73
N GLU A 43 -31.89 39.10 -2.24
CA GLU A 43 -31.29 37.94 -1.58
C GLU A 43 -29.78 38.03 -1.51
N HIS A 44 -29.21 37.26 -0.58
CA HIS A 44 -27.77 37.24 -0.32
C HIS A 44 -27.18 35.91 -0.80
N TYR A 45 -26.24 35.97 -1.73
CA TYR A 45 -25.61 34.80 -2.33
C TYR A 45 -24.09 34.85 -2.20
N SER A 46 -23.45 33.68 -2.17
CA SER A 46 -21.98 33.59 -2.14
C SER A 46 -21.38 33.70 -3.53
N SER A 47 -20.09 34.04 -3.60
CA SER A 47 -19.34 34.11 -4.88
C SER A 47 -19.35 32.79 -5.66
N LYS A 48 -19.60 31.66 -4.98
CA LYS A 48 -19.65 30.31 -5.58
C LYS A 48 -21.01 29.99 -6.20
N ASP A 49 -22.07 30.66 -5.74
CA ASP A 49 -23.46 30.36 -6.10
C ASP A 49 -23.93 31.18 -7.30
N ILE A 50 -23.11 32.14 -7.73
CA ILE A 50 -23.45 33.17 -8.72
C ILE A 50 -22.41 33.18 -9.84
N GLU A 51 -22.87 33.24 -11.08
CA GLU A 51 -22.06 33.56 -12.25
C GLU A 51 -22.25 35.03 -12.61
N PHE A 52 -21.15 35.78 -12.71
CA PHE A 52 -21.19 37.18 -13.12
C PHE A 52 -20.99 37.28 -14.63
N ASP A 53 -21.82 38.08 -15.29
CA ASP A 53 -21.71 38.28 -16.73
C ASP A 53 -20.37 38.96 -17.07
N GLY A 54 -19.64 38.43 -18.04
CA GLY A 54 -18.31 38.90 -18.42
C GLY A 54 -17.13 38.47 -17.52
N ILE A 55 -17.36 37.72 -16.44
CA ILE A 55 -16.28 37.16 -15.59
C ILE A 55 -16.28 35.63 -15.71
N ASN A 56 -15.24 35.09 -16.35
CA ASN A 56 -15.03 33.65 -16.38
C ASN A 56 -14.57 33.17 -14.99
N GLN A 57 -15.50 32.58 -14.22
CA GLN A 57 -15.18 31.86 -13.00
C GLN A 57 -14.90 30.41 -13.36
N GLU A 58 -13.63 30.00 -13.32
CA GLU A 58 -13.29 28.58 -13.40
C GLU A 58 -14.00 27.84 -12.27
N SER A 59 -14.77 26.79 -12.61
CA SER A 59 -15.39 25.95 -11.62
C SER A 59 -14.30 25.28 -10.79
N ALA A 60 -14.43 25.36 -9.46
CA ALA A 60 -13.54 24.64 -8.58
C ALA A 60 -13.71 23.14 -8.83
N THR A 61 -12.75 22.53 -9.50
CA THR A 61 -12.68 21.08 -9.65
C THR A 61 -12.07 20.51 -8.39
N LEU A 62 -12.76 19.54 -7.78
CA LEU A 62 -12.20 18.80 -6.65
C LEU A 62 -11.02 17.98 -7.19
N GLN A 63 -9.80 18.35 -6.77
CA GLN A 63 -8.61 17.55 -7.04
C GLN A 63 -8.66 16.31 -6.14
N LEU A 64 -9.16 15.21 -6.68
CA LEU A 64 -9.12 13.92 -6.02
C LEU A 64 -7.76 13.27 -6.27
N PRO A 65 -7.18 12.57 -5.29
CA PRO A 65 -5.98 11.81 -5.54
C PRO A 65 -6.24 10.77 -6.65
N PRO A 66 -5.24 10.45 -7.49
CA PRO A 66 -5.39 9.49 -8.58
C PRO A 66 -5.71 8.08 -8.07
N VAL A 67 -5.35 7.78 -6.82
CA VAL A 67 -5.65 6.53 -6.14
C VAL A 67 -6.42 6.87 -4.84
N PRO A 68 -7.59 6.26 -4.60
CA PRO A 68 -8.30 6.41 -3.33
C PRO A 68 -7.47 5.92 -2.14
N ASP A 69 -7.63 6.52 -0.96
CA ASP A 69 -6.87 6.16 0.25
C ASP A 69 -6.99 4.67 0.62
N ASP A 70 -8.17 4.08 0.43
CA ASP A 70 -8.43 2.65 0.69
C ASP A 70 -7.96 1.72 -0.46
N GLY A 71 -7.47 2.28 -1.57
CA GLY A 71 -7.09 1.56 -2.79
C GLY A 71 -8.26 0.89 -3.53
N ILE A 72 -9.51 1.09 -3.06
CA ILE A 72 -10.69 0.44 -3.62
C ILE A 72 -11.13 1.19 -4.89
N GLY A 73 -11.19 0.48 -6.01
CA GLY A 73 -11.73 0.98 -7.27
C GLY A 73 -13.18 0.54 -7.49
N GLU A 74 -13.55 0.39 -8.76
CA GLU A 74 -14.87 -0.09 -9.17
C GLU A 74 -15.21 -1.46 -8.55
N CYS A 75 -16.39 -1.55 -7.93
CA CYS A 75 -16.89 -2.78 -7.34
C CYS A 75 -18.40 -2.89 -7.53
N TRP A 76 -18.84 -3.78 -8.42
CA TRP A 76 -20.26 -3.97 -8.69
C TRP A 76 -20.57 -5.39 -9.16
N THR A 77 -21.84 -5.74 -9.10
CA THR A 77 -22.38 -6.99 -9.61
C THR A 77 -23.67 -6.71 -10.36
N ASP A 78 -23.85 -7.35 -11.51
CA ASP A 78 -25.08 -7.30 -12.30
C ASP A 78 -25.52 -8.72 -12.65
N TRP A 79 -26.82 -8.91 -12.77
CA TRP A 79 -27.37 -10.16 -13.24
C TRP A 79 -28.55 -9.89 -14.17
N LYS A 80 -28.48 -10.50 -15.35
CA LYS A 80 -29.56 -10.59 -16.32
C LYS A 80 -29.94 -12.07 -16.44
N PRO A 81 -31.15 -12.40 -16.91
CA PRO A 81 -31.55 -13.78 -17.10
C PRO A 81 -30.44 -14.61 -17.78
N PHE A 82 -29.98 -15.63 -17.04
CA PHE A 82 -28.95 -16.58 -17.46
C PHE A 82 -27.53 -16.03 -17.65
N LYS A 83 -27.26 -14.78 -17.24
CA LYS A 83 -25.94 -14.13 -17.35
C LYS A 83 -25.65 -13.31 -16.09
N GLY A 84 -24.64 -13.71 -15.35
CA GLY A 84 -24.12 -12.94 -14.21
C GLY A 84 -22.76 -12.35 -14.53
N GLU A 85 -22.56 -11.09 -14.15
CA GLU A 85 -21.26 -10.42 -14.24
C GLU A 85 -20.94 -9.72 -12.92
N SER A 86 -19.67 -9.73 -12.55
CA SER A 86 -19.19 -8.95 -11.42
C SER A 86 -17.77 -8.47 -11.65
N ILE A 87 -17.47 -7.29 -11.14
CA ILE A 87 -16.18 -6.63 -11.26
C ILE A 87 -15.75 -6.13 -9.88
N VAL A 88 -14.48 -6.36 -9.56
CA VAL A 88 -13.79 -5.81 -8.40
C VAL A 88 -12.45 -5.27 -8.88
N LYS A 89 -12.19 -3.99 -8.65
CA LYS A 89 -10.93 -3.33 -8.98
C LYS A 89 -10.28 -2.83 -7.69
N HIS A 90 -8.99 -3.09 -7.53
CA HIS A 90 -8.22 -2.70 -6.34
C HIS A 90 -6.80 -2.29 -6.73
N HIS A 91 -6.28 -1.27 -6.07
CA HIS A 91 -4.92 -0.77 -6.24
C HIS A 91 -3.98 -1.40 -5.22
N PHE A 92 -2.80 -1.78 -5.67
CA PHE A 92 -1.75 -2.38 -4.85
C PHE A 92 -0.46 -1.58 -4.99
N SER A 93 0.15 -1.22 -3.87
CA SER A 93 1.48 -0.61 -3.80
C SER A 93 2.56 -1.68 -4.02
N THR A 94 2.61 -2.28 -5.21
CA THR A 94 3.56 -3.34 -5.55
C THR A 94 3.93 -3.30 -7.03
N THR A 95 4.95 -4.05 -7.42
CA THR A 95 5.38 -4.14 -8.82
C THR A 95 4.54 -5.14 -9.61
N LYS A 96 4.42 -4.92 -10.91
CA LYS A 96 3.68 -5.78 -11.84
C LYS A 96 4.16 -7.24 -11.83
N ASN A 97 5.48 -7.44 -11.74
CA ASN A 97 6.08 -8.77 -11.67
C ASN A 97 5.69 -9.52 -10.40
N LEU A 98 5.73 -8.84 -9.25
CA LEU A 98 5.36 -9.43 -7.97
C LEU A 98 3.87 -9.76 -7.93
N MET A 99 3.03 -8.85 -8.42
CA MET A 99 1.60 -9.10 -8.55
C MET A 99 1.31 -10.30 -9.47
N TRP A 100 2.00 -10.39 -10.60
CA TRP A 100 1.87 -11.54 -11.50
C TRP A 100 2.21 -12.87 -10.81
N LYS A 101 3.31 -12.92 -10.04
CA LYS A 101 3.65 -14.09 -9.23
C LYS A 101 2.54 -14.44 -8.24
N MET A 102 2.03 -13.46 -7.50
CA MET A 102 0.95 -13.68 -6.52
C MET A 102 -0.33 -14.21 -7.17
N LEU A 103 -0.71 -13.68 -8.34
CA LEU A 103 -1.90 -14.13 -9.06
C LEU A 103 -1.74 -15.51 -9.70
N THR A 104 -0.53 -15.88 -10.13
CA THR A 104 -0.25 -17.20 -10.74
C THR A 104 0.11 -18.29 -9.72
N SER A 105 0.44 -17.93 -8.48
CA SER A 105 0.65 -18.85 -7.36
C SER A 105 -0.66 -19.50 -6.90
N LEU A 106 -1.13 -20.48 -7.67
CA LEU A 106 -2.38 -21.23 -7.40
C LEU A 106 -2.42 -21.90 -6.02
N GLU A 107 -1.26 -22.21 -5.44
CA GLU A 107 -1.17 -22.78 -4.10
C GLU A 107 -1.67 -21.82 -3.01
N MET A 108 -1.51 -20.51 -3.21
CA MET A 108 -1.90 -19.46 -2.26
C MET A 108 -3.38 -19.11 -2.31
N TYR A 109 -4.14 -19.71 -3.24
CA TYR A 109 -5.54 -19.36 -3.44
C TYR A 109 -6.41 -19.73 -2.24
N ASN A 110 -6.01 -20.73 -1.44
CA ASN A 110 -6.68 -21.04 -0.19
C ASN A 110 -6.60 -19.90 0.86
N VAL A 111 -5.63 -18.99 0.75
CA VAL A 111 -5.42 -17.90 1.70
C VAL A 111 -6.33 -16.72 1.41
N TRP A 112 -6.34 -16.24 0.16
CA TRP A 112 -7.01 -14.97 -0.20
C TRP A 112 -8.27 -15.16 -1.05
N PHE A 113 -8.37 -16.27 -1.79
CA PHE A 113 -9.45 -16.48 -2.74
C PHE A 113 -10.71 -17.02 -2.06
N TYR A 114 -11.78 -16.21 -2.08
CA TYR A 114 -13.02 -16.60 -1.42
C TYR A 114 -13.63 -17.90 -2.00
N GLY A 115 -13.92 -18.85 -1.11
CA GLY A 115 -14.61 -20.10 -1.45
C GLY A 115 -13.68 -21.26 -1.79
N ILE A 116 -12.36 -21.06 -1.84
CA ILE A 116 -11.38 -22.14 -2.04
C ILE A 116 -10.86 -22.59 -0.68
N GLN A 117 -11.13 -23.83 -0.29
CA GLN A 117 -10.53 -24.44 0.90
C GLN A 117 -9.11 -24.92 0.60
N ARG A 118 -8.90 -25.52 -0.57
CA ARG A 118 -7.61 -26.04 -1.01
C ARG A 118 -7.53 -26.07 -2.52
N ALA A 119 -6.35 -25.76 -3.06
CA ALA A 119 -6.02 -25.97 -4.46
C ALA A 119 -5.01 -27.13 -4.58
N MET A 120 -5.09 -27.88 -5.68
CA MET A 120 -4.14 -28.95 -6.03
C MET A 120 -3.85 -28.92 -7.53
N PRO A 121 -2.63 -29.21 -7.98
CA PRO A 121 -2.34 -29.34 -9.39
C PRO A 121 -3.01 -30.60 -9.97
N HIS A 122 -3.33 -30.59 -11.27
CA HIS A 122 -3.80 -31.80 -11.97
C HIS A 122 -2.71 -32.27 -12.93
N ILE A 123 -1.79 -33.08 -12.39
CA ILE A 123 -0.65 -33.63 -13.13
C ILE A 123 -0.77 -35.14 -13.17
N ASP A 124 -0.48 -35.73 -14.33
CA ASP A 124 -0.35 -37.17 -14.47
C ASP A 124 1.13 -37.57 -14.40
N THR A 125 1.57 -38.00 -13.22
CA THR A 125 2.94 -38.47 -12.96
C THR A 125 2.90 -39.70 -12.06
N ASP A 126 3.85 -40.62 -12.20
CA ASP A 126 3.87 -41.85 -11.39
C ASP A 126 4.28 -41.59 -9.95
N ARG A 127 5.13 -40.58 -9.71
CA ARG A 127 5.61 -40.23 -8.37
C ARG A 127 4.53 -39.49 -7.58
N TYR A 128 4.05 -40.12 -6.50
CA TYR A 128 3.00 -39.58 -5.63
C TYR A 128 3.23 -38.13 -5.21
N VAL A 129 4.45 -37.76 -4.79
CA VAL A 129 4.76 -36.41 -4.30
C VAL A 129 4.62 -35.35 -5.40
N HIS A 130 4.98 -35.67 -6.65
CA HIS A 130 4.87 -34.72 -7.76
C HIS A 130 3.42 -34.43 -8.15
N ARG A 131 2.49 -35.33 -7.87
CA ARG A 131 1.05 -35.12 -8.11
C ARG A 131 0.46 -33.97 -7.29
N TYR A 132 1.13 -33.54 -6.22
CA TYR A 132 0.66 -32.49 -5.31
C TYR A 132 1.52 -31.22 -5.37
N ASN A 133 2.56 -31.18 -6.20
CA ASN A 133 3.48 -30.04 -6.27
C ASN A 133 3.10 -29.11 -7.45
N PHE A 134 2.77 -27.86 -7.15
CA PHE A 134 2.47 -26.85 -8.17
C PHE A 134 3.68 -26.46 -9.03
N SER A 135 4.92 -26.62 -8.55
CA SER A 135 6.12 -26.37 -9.34
C SER A 135 6.26 -27.30 -10.56
N GLN A 136 5.54 -28.41 -10.57
CA GLN A 136 5.51 -29.38 -11.68
C GLN A 136 4.36 -29.10 -12.66
N LEU A 137 3.48 -28.14 -12.35
CA LEU A 137 2.37 -27.78 -13.21
C LEU A 137 2.80 -26.69 -14.19
N ASP A 138 2.91 -27.05 -15.46
CA ASP A 138 3.06 -26.06 -16.53
C ASP A 138 1.79 -25.22 -16.63
N LEU A 139 1.87 -23.99 -16.12
CA LEU A 139 0.81 -23.01 -16.29
C LEU A 139 0.78 -22.58 -17.77
N LYS A 140 -0.17 -23.13 -18.51
CA LYS A 140 -0.47 -22.77 -19.90
C LYS A 140 -1.96 -22.84 -20.15
N PRO A 141 -2.50 -22.11 -21.14
CA PRO A 141 -3.88 -22.27 -21.56
C PRO A 141 -4.18 -23.74 -21.88
N GLY A 142 -5.26 -24.27 -21.32
CA GLY A 142 -5.63 -25.68 -21.41
C GLY A 142 -5.14 -26.57 -20.27
N ALA A 143 -4.19 -26.12 -19.44
CA ALA A 143 -3.81 -26.85 -18.24
C ALA A 143 -4.93 -26.84 -17.19
N TYR A 144 -4.91 -27.84 -16.31
CA TYR A 144 -5.94 -28.02 -15.28
C TYR A 144 -5.33 -28.00 -13.88
N PHE A 145 -6.11 -27.48 -12.95
CA PHE A 145 -5.90 -27.67 -11.53
C PHE A 145 -7.22 -28.06 -10.87
N LYS A 146 -7.16 -28.56 -9.64
CA LYS A 146 -8.33 -28.96 -8.87
C LYS A 146 -8.49 -28.03 -7.67
N ILE A 147 -9.73 -27.76 -7.32
CA ILE A 147 -10.07 -27.03 -6.10
C ILE A 147 -11.06 -27.81 -5.25
N ARG A 148 -10.90 -27.69 -3.95
CA ARG A 148 -11.91 -28.09 -2.96
C ARG A 148 -12.59 -26.82 -2.48
N PRO A 149 -13.92 -26.67 -2.68
CA PRO A 149 -14.63 -25.53 -2.13
C PRO A 149 -14.73 -25.64 -0.60
N MET A 150 -14.95 -24.52 0.09
CA MET A 150 -15.22 -24.47 1.55
C MET A 150 -16.63 -24.99 1.92
N THR A 151 -17.11 -26.02 1.23
CA THR A 151 -18.43 -26.63 1.43
C THR A 151 -18.29 -28.15 1.42
N ILE A 152 -19.41 -28.87 1.57
CA ILE A 152 -19.47 -30.33 1.44
C ILE A 152 -19.34 -30.83 -0.02
N ALA A 153 -19.23 -29.92 -0.98
CA ALA A 153 -19.15 -30.26 -2.39
C ALA A 153 -17.82 -30.96 -2.75
N PRO A 154 -17.81 -31.78 -3.82
CA PRO A 154 -16.61 -32.51 -4.23
C PRO A 154 -15.54 -31.59 -4.80
N TRP A 155 -14.40 -32.19 -5.16
CA TRP A 155 -13.35 -31.51 -5.90
C TRP A 155 -13.82 -31.14 -7.31
N PHE A 156 -13.55 -29.90 -7.72
CA PHE A 156 -13.84 -29.42 -9.08
C PHE A 156 -12.55 -29.20 -9.87
N LYS A 157 -12.60 -29.51 -11.16
CA LYS A 157 -11.51 -29.20 -12.10
C LYS A 157 -11.70 -27.79 -12.64
N CYS A 158 -10.65 -27.00 -12.58
CA CYS A 158 -10.52 -25.66 -13.12
C CYS A 158 -9.58 -25.70 -14.32
N ARG A 159 -9.99 -25.13 -15.45
CA ARG A 159 -9.19 -25.05 -16.68
C ARG A 159 -8.62 -23.65 -16.80
N ILE A 160 -7.31 -23.53 -17.01
CA ILE A 160 -6.69 -22.26 -17.37
C ILE A 160 -7.12 -21.92 -18.81
N MET A 161 -7.73 -20.75 -18.99
CA MET A 161 -8.29 -20.32 -20.27
C MET A 161 -7.38 -19.29 -20.94
N THR A 162 -6.91 -18.32 -20.16
CA THR A 162 -6.11 -17.18 -20.64
C THR A 162 -4.87 -17.03 -19.78
N MET A 163 -3.75 -16.77 -20.43
CA MET A 163 -2.49 -16.54 -19.78
C MET A 163 -1.62 -15.64 -20.64
N GLU A 164 -1.59 -14.37 -20.29
CA GLU A 164 -0.74 -13.35 -20.88
C GLU A 164 0.15 -12.79 -19.78
N LYS A 165 1.45 -13.08 -19.86
CA LYS A 165 2.42 -12.74 -18.81
C LYS A 165 2.30 -11.27 -18.43
N GLU A 166 2.15 -11.03 -17.12
CA GLU A 166 2.04 -9.69 -16.50
C GLU A 166 0.85 -8.84 -16.98
N LYS A 167 -0.11 -9.43 -17.69
CA LYS A 167 -1.25 -8.68 -18.24
C LYS A 167 -2.58 -9.31 -17.86
N GLU A 168 -2.80 -10.58 -18.21
CA GLU A 168 -4.07 -11.26 -17.97
C GLU A 168 -3.88 -12.71 -17.52
N PHE A 169 -4.66 -13.11 -16.52
CA PHE A 169 -4.72 -14.50 -16.06
C PHE A 169 -6.17 -14.90 -15.81
N GLY A 170 -6.63 -15.97 -16.45
CA GLY A 170 -8.02 -16.40 -16.31
C GLY A 170 -8.23 -17.89 -16.40
N PHE A 171 -9.21 -18.38 -15.65
CA PHE A 171 -9.53 -19.79 -15.54
C PHE A 171 -11.02 -20.01 -15.26
N THR A 172 -11.49 -21.22 -15.55
CA THR A 172 -12.84 -21.66 -15.17
C THR A 172 -12.88 -22.04 -13.70
N PHE A 173 -13.93 -21.62 -13.01
CA PHE A 173 -14.10 -21.77 -11.57
C PHE A 173 -15.48 -22.32 -11.25
N ARG A 174 -15.51 -23.28 -10.32
CA ARG A 174 -16.73 -23.97 -9.93
C ARG A 174 -16.72 -24.31 -8.45
N THR A 175 -17.75 -23.89 -7.74
CA THR A 175 -17.96 -24.20 -6.32
C THR A 175 -19.17 -25.09 -6.09
N THR A 176 -20.08 -25.16 -7.06
CA THR A 176 -21.29 -25.97 -7.00
C THR A 176 -21.41 -26.83 -8.26
N PRO A 177 -22.09 -27.98 -8.20
CA PRO A 177 -22.32 -28.79 -9.38
C PRO A 177 -23.28 -28.12 -10.40
N LEU A 178 -23.88 -26.97 -10.09
CA LEU A 178 -24.90 -26.35 -10.95
C LEU A 178 -24.38 -25.15 -11.75
N THR A 179 -23.27 -24.55 -11.32
CA THR A 179 -22.74 -23.32 -11.92
C THR A 179 -21.33 -23.50 -12.47
N ASN A 180 -21.02 -22.68 -13.47
CA ASN A 180 -19.66 -22.47 -13.95
C ASN A 180 -19.43 -20.96 -14.05
N GLU A 181 -18.31 -20.51 -13.50
CA GLU A 181 -17.85 -19.12 -13.57
C GLU A 181 -16.54 -19.07 -14.36
N TYR A 182 -16.34 -18.02 -15.14
CA TYR A 182 -15.04 -17.67 -15.69
C TYR A 182 -14.49 -16.49 -14.90
N ILE A 183 -13.27 -16.63 -14.40
CA ILE A 183 -12.61 -15.63 -13.58
C ILE A 183 -11.41 -15.14 -14.34
N GLN A 184 -11.30 -13.83 -14.47
CA GLN A 184 -10.25 -13.14 -15.20
C GLN A 184 -9.67 -12.05 -14.32
N PHE A 185 -8.36 -12.10 -14.16
CA PHE A 185 -7.56 -11.05 -13.56
C PHE A 185 -6.87 -10.27 -14.66
N SER A 186 -7.00 -8.95 -14.64
CA SER A 186 -6.31 -8.02 -15.53
C SER A 186 -5.45 -7.09 -14.70
N ILE A 187 -4.21 -6.87 -15.14
CA ILE A 187 -3.22 -6.06 -14.44
C ILE A 187 -2.91 -4.82 -15.27
N HIS A 188 -3.01 -3.65 -14.63
CA HIS A 188 -2.67 -2.36 -15.21
C HIS A 188 -1.64 -1.66 -14.33
N GLU A 189 -0.52 -1.27 -14.91
CA GLU A 189 0.58 -0.62 -14.20
C GLU A 189 0.39 0.89 -14.16
N THR A 190 0.77 1.51 -13.04
CA THR A 190 0.69 2.95 -12.77
C THR A 190 1.95 3.40 -12.03
N GLU A 191 2.19 4.70 -11.96
CA GLU A 191 3.41 5.26 -11.34
C GLU A 191 3.54 4.89 -9.85
N VAL A 192 2.41 4.82 -9.14
CA VAL A 192 2.35 4.58 -7.69
C VAL A 192 2.14 3.09 -7.34
N GLY A 193 1.95 2.23 -8.35
CA GLY A 193 1.62 0.83 -8.12
C GLY A 193 0.89 0.15 -9.27
N VAL A 194 0.04 -0.81 -8.92
CA VAL A 194 -0.62 -1.68 -9.89
C VAL A 194 -2.10 -1.80 -9.56
N TRP A 195 -2.93 -1.54 -10.56
CA TRP A 195 -4.35 -1.84 -10.53
C TRP A 195 -4.60 -3.26 -10.98
N VAL A 196 -5.33 -4.02 -10.16
CA VAL A 196 -5.81 -5.35 -10.52
C VAL A 196 -7.32 -5.31 -10.62
N THR A 197 -7.85 -5.80 -11.73
CA THR A 197 -9.28 -5.99 -11.95
C THR A 197 -9.59 -7.48 -11.96
N CYS A 198 -10.47 -7.91 -11.05
CA CYS A 198 -11.03 -9.25 -11.02
C CYS A 198 -12.44 -9.22 -11.63
N ARG A 199 -12.59 -9.75 -12.83
CA ARG A 199 -13.87 -9.93 -13.51
C ARG A 199 -14.33 -11.37 -13.35
N ARG A 200 -15.59 -11.57 -12.96
CA ARG A 200 -16.22 -12.89 -12.91
C ARG A 200 -17.44 -12.88 -13.79
N THR A 201 -17.48 -13.77 -14.77
CA THR A 201 -18.63 -13.95 -15.65
C THR A 201 -19.22 -15.34 -15.47
N SER A 202 -20.53 -15.46 -15.58
CA SER A 202 -21.20 -16.75 -15.50
C SER A 202 -22.39 -16.79 -16.43
N GLN A 203 -22.67 -17.99 -16.95
CA GLN A 203 -23.75 -18.22 -17.88
C GLN A 203 -24.53 -19.48 -17.48
N GLY A 204 -25.83 -19.49 -17.79
CA GLY A 204 -26.73 -20.62 -17.60
C GLY A 204 -27.84 -20.38 -16.58
N PHE A 205 -28.73 -21.37 -16.47
CA PHE A 205 -29.94 -21.32 -15.65
C PHE A 205 -29.68 -20.92 -14.19
N PHE A 206 -28.63 -21.49 -13.60
CA PHE A 206 -28.26 -21.26 -12.20
C PHE A 206 -27.24 -20.13 -12.00
N SER A 207 -26.97 -19.28 -13.00
CA SER A 207 -26.01 -18.17 -12.90
C SER A 207 -26.27 -17.20 -11.75
N ILE A 208 -27.54 -17.04 -11.33
CA ILE A 208 -27.91 -16.20 -10.18
C ILE A 208 -27.27 -16.67 -8.87
N LEU A 209 -27.01 -17.98 -8.71
CA LEU A 209 -26.36 -18.52 -7.51
C LEU A 209 -24.94 -17.96 -7.31
N ASN A 210 -24.30 -17.52 -8.40
CA ASN A 210 -22.98 -16.93 -8.33
C ASN A 210 -22.99 -15.51 -7.73
N GLN A 211 -24.15 -14.88 -7.61
CA GLN A 211 -24.28 -13.59 -6.90
C GLN A 211 -24.45 -13.74 -5.39
N ILE A 212 -24.69 -14.96 -4.91
CA ILE A 212 -24.76 -15.24 -3.48
C ILE A 212 -23.38 -14.98 -2.86
N ASN A 213 -23.38 -14.41 -1.65
CA ASN A 213 -22.18 -13.99 -0.91
C ASN A 213 -21.34 -12.91 -1.61
N TRP A 214 -21.95 -12.08 -2.46
CA TRP A 214 -21.26 -10.97 -3.12
C TRP A 214 -20.42 -10.11 -2.15
N LEU A 215 -20.96 -9.79 -0.96
CA LEU A 215 -20.24 -9.00 0.05
C LEU A 215 -18.87 -9.60 0.46
N LYS A 216 -18.73 -10.93 0.42
CA LYS A 216 -17.46 -11.61 0.70
C LYS A 216 -16.60 -11.75 -0.55
N LYS A 217 -17.23 -11.96 -1.72
CA LYS A 217 -16.55 -12.03 -3.03
C LYS A 217 -15.93 -10.68 -3.43
N SER A 218 -16.59 -9.57 -3.11
CA SER A 218 -16.10 -8.22 -3.41
C SER A 218 -14.79 -7.89 -2.67
N LYS A 219 -14.58 -8.45 -1.49
CA LYS A 219 -13.36 -8.25 -0.68
C LYS A 219 -12.19 -9.16 -1.09
N ILE A 220 -12.27 -9.87 -2.23
CA ILE A 220 -11.24 -10.82 -2.65
C ILE A 220 -9.88 -10.16 -2.86
N LEU A 221 -9.84 -8.98 -3.50
CA LEU A 221 -8.59 -8.26 -3.74
C LEU A 221 -8.07 -7.56 -2.47
N GLN A 222 -8.96 -7.14 -1.57
CA GLN A 222 -8.55 -6.62 -0.25
C GLN A 222 -7.85 -7.69 0.59
N ARG A 223 -8.33 -8.95 0.55
CA ARG A 223 -7.65 -10.08 1.19
C ARG A 223 -6.31 -10.39 0.53
N LEU A 224 -6.21 -10.22 -0.79
CA LEU A 224 -4.94 -10.35 -1.49
C LEU A 224 -3.97 -9.25 -1.00
N ASP A 225 -4.45 -8.01 -0.81
CA ASP A 225 -3.61 -6.89 -0.38
C ASP A 225 -2.97 -7.13 1.00
N THR A 226 -3.66 -7.83 1.90
CA THR A 226 -3.09 -8.19 3.22
C THR A 226 -1.88 -9.13 3.17
N ILE A 227 -1.69 -9.86 2.05
CA ILE A 227 -0.59 -10.82 1.89
C ILE A 227 0.44 -10.39 0.85
N VAL A 228 0.12 -9.38 0.04
CA VAL A 228 1.01 -8.89 -1.01
C VAL A 228 2.10 -8.01 -0.38
N PRO A 229 3.38 -8.20 -0.73
CA PRO A 229 4.45 -7.32 -0.27
C PRO A 229 4.26 -5.92 -0.83
N LYS A 230 4.27 -4.94 0.08
CA LYS A 230 4.22 -3.52 -0.27
C LYS A 230 5.63 -3.04 -0.65
N VAL A 231 5.73 -2.35 -1.77
CA VAL A 231 6.95 -1.76 -2.30
C VAL A 231 6.72 -0.26 -2.39
N ASP A 232 7.61 0.52 -1.79
CA ASP A 232 7.59 1.98 -1.89
C ASP A 232 8.04 2.39 -3.29
N LEU A 233 7.07 2.57 -4.18
CA LEU A 233 7.27 3.11 -5.53
C LEU A 233 7.22 4.64 -5.44
N LYS A 234 8.19 5.22 -4.75
CA LYS A 234 8.42 6.67 -4.83
C LYS A 234 9.24 6.95 -6.08
N THR A 235 8.67 7.65 -7.04
CA THR A 235 9.40 8.31 -8.12
C THR A 235 10.36 9.33 -7.49
N GLU A 236 11.55 9.50 -8.05
CA GLU A 236 12.65 10.32 -7.52
C GLU A 236 12.39 11.86 -7.44
N ASP A 237 11.13 12.31 -7.44
CA ASP A 237 10.78 13.75 -7.55
C ASP A 237 10.12 14.37 -6.31
N ASP A 238 10.17 13.74 -5.13
CA ASP A 238 9.86 14.42 -3.86
C ASP A 238 11.15 14.76 -3.09
N ASN A 239 12.00 15.57 -3.71
CA ASN A 239 12.90 16.48 -2.98
C ASN A 239 12.21 17.84 -2.86
N ALA A 240 11.11 17.89 -2.10
CA ALA A 240 10.52 19.12 -1.62
C ALA A 240 9.98 18.88 -0.20
N ASP A 241 10.89 19.17 0.73
CA ASP A 241 10.74 19.59 2.12
C ASP A 241 9.40 19.35 2.84
N GLY A 242 9.53 18.73 4.01
CA GLY A 242 8.48 18.50 4.98
C GLY A 242 9.08 18.17 6.33
N ASP A 243 9.97 19.06 6.80
CA ASP A 243 10.44 19.13 8.17
C ASP A 243 9.29 18.90 9.17
N THR A 244 9.27 17.70 9.74
CA THR A 244 8.60 17.42 11.01
C THR A 244 9.51 16.52 11.82
N GLY A 245 10.47 17.16 12.50
CA GLY A 245 11.06 16.73 13.77
C GLY A 245 11.04 15.25 14.08
N VAL A 246 11.98 14.49 13.51
CA VAL A 246 12.36 13.15 13.99
C VAL A 246 13.80 13.25 14.51
N PRO A 247 14.10 12.76 15.73
CA PRO A 247 15.37 13.01 16.39
C PRO A 247 16.52 12.33 15.63
N THR A 248 17.43 13.13 15.07
CA THR A 248 18.86 12.82 14.79
C THR A 248 19.21 11.35 14.50
N GLN A 249 18.53 10.70 13.55
CA GLN A 249 18.75 9.28 13.24
C GLN A 249 20.17 8.98 12.68
N PHE A 250 20.83 9.97 12.07
CA PHE A 250 22.17 9.85 11.50
C PHE A 250 23.18 10.77 12.18
N GLY A 251 23.04 11.03 13.49
CA GLY A 251 24.03 11.84 14.23
C GLY A 251 24.15 13.28 13.74
N GLY A 252 23.10 13.81 13.11
CA GLY A 252 23.03 15.17 12.56
C GLY A 252 23.39 15.28 11.07
N PHE A 253 23.85 14.22 10.42
CA PHE A 253 24.14 14.24 8.98
C PHE A 253 22.84 14.26 8.16
N THR A 254 22.84 15.02 7.07
CA THR A 254 21.71 15.15 6.12
C THR A 254 21.51 13.91 5.27
N SER A 255 22.59 13.16 5.01
CA SER A 255 22.56 11.91 4.26
C SER A 255 23.08 10.73 5.07
N ARG A 256 22.46 9.57 4.87
CA ARG A 256 22.93 8.28 5.39
C ARG A 256 24.33 7.94 4.89
N GLN A 257 24.64 8.30 3.64
CA GLN A 257 25.95 8.02 3.05
C GLN A 257 27.06 8.85 3.72
N ASP A 258 26.79 10.13 4.01
CA ASP A 258 27.73 11.01 4.71
C ASP A 258 28.06 10.50 6.12
N TYR A 259 27.05 9.98 6.83
CA TYR A 259 27.26 9.36 8.14
C TYR A 259 28.14 8.11 8.07
N ILE A 260 27.97 7.28 7.04
CA ILE A 260 28.80 6.08 6.79
C ILE A 260 30.24 6.50 6.44
N ASP A 261 30.41 7.49 5.58
CA ASP A 261 31.73 7.95 5.14
C ASP A 261 32.49 8.63 6.29
N TYR A 262 31.80 9.40 7.13
CA TYR A 262 32.34 9.91 8.38
C TYR A 262 32.78 8.78 9.34
N ALA A 263 31.95 7.75 9.50
CA ALA A 263 32.28 6.59 10.34
C ALA A 263 33.50 5.82 9.82
N ILE A 264 33.65 5.67 8.50
CA ILE A 264 34.82 5.05 7.88
C ILE A 264 36.07 5.86 8.19
N ASN A 265 36.00 7.19 8.06
CA ASN A 265 37.12 8.08 8.34
C ASN A 265 37.52 8.06 9.83
N MET A 266 36.56 8.06 10.76
CA MET A 266 36.82 7.89 12.19
C MET A 266 37.50 6.55 12.50
N GLY A 267 37.04 5.46 11.86
CA GLY A 267 37.65 4.14 12.00
C GLY A 267 39.05 4.04 11.41
N MET A 268 39.33 4.73 10.30
CA MET A 268 40.67 4.85 9.71
C MET A 268 41.62 5.68 10.60
N GLN A 269 41.10 6.66 11.33
CA GLN A 269 41.83 7.45 12.34
C GLN A 269 42.00 6.71 13.68
N GLY A 270 41.54 5.46 13.79
CA GLY A 270 41.70 4.61 14.97
C GLY A 270 40.57 4.72 16.00
N ASN A 271 39.53 5.51 15.75
CA ASN A 271 38.36 5.64 16.62
C ASN A 271 37.30 4.57 16.29
N MET A 272 37.58 3.32 16.69
CA MET A 272 36.65 2.20 16.51
C MET A 272 35.45 2.24 17.47
N ASP A 273 35.54 2.99 18.57
CA ASP A 273 34.46 3.14 19.54
C ASP A 273 33.27 3.87 18.93
N PHE A 274 33.53 4.90 18.10
CA PHE A 274 32.49 5.56 17.32
C PHE A 274 31.76 4.58 16.39
N VAL A 275 32.51 3.74 15.65
CA VAL A 275 31.94 2.77 14.69
C VAL A 275 31.13 1.69 15.42
N ASN A 276 31.61 1.22 16.57
CA ASN A 276 30.90 0.22 17.37
C ASN A 276 29.66 0.80 18.06
N GLY A 277 29.67 2.10 18.37
CA GLY A 277 28.54 2.84 18.96
C GLY A 277 27.38 3.14 18.00
N ILE A 278 27.52 2.87 16.70
CA ILE A 278 26.42 3.05 15.73
C ILE A 278 25.27 2.07 16.08
N PRO A 279 24.05 2.56 16.38
CA PRO A 279 22.94 1.73 16.83
C PRO A 279 22.43 0.79 15.73
N GLU A 280 22.38 1.28 14.49
CA GLU A 280 21.91 0.50 13.34
C GLU A 280 22.94 -0.55 12.88
N LYS A 281 22.62 -1.83 13.06
CA LYS A 281 23.48 -2.96 12.63
C LYS A 281 23.88 -2.89 11.15
N PRO A 282 22.98 -2.54 10.20
CA PRO A 282 23.34 -2.44 8.78
C PRO A 282 24.37 -1.35 8.48
N ILE A 283 24.20 -0.15 9.05
CA ILE A 283 25.12 0.98 8.87
C ILE A 283 26.49 0.66 9.47
N ARG A 284 26.51 0.06 10.67
CA ARG A 284 27.75 -0.41 11.30
C ARG A 284 28.49 -1.45 10.44
N GLY A 285 27.74 -2.37 9.82
CA GLY A 285 28.30 -3.36 8.89
C GLY A 285 28.94 -2.70 7.66
N MET A 286 28.25 -1.73 7.06
CA MET A 286 28.75 -0.96 5.92
C MET A 286 30.01 -0.16 6.27
N ALA A 287 30.03 0.52 7.41
CA ALA A 287 31.20 1.26 7.88
C ALA A 287 32.42 0.34 8.10
N LYS A 288 32.24 -0.82 8.75
CA LYS A 288 33.33 -1.81 8.94
C LYS A 288 33.85 -2.35 7.61
N ALA A 289 32.96 -2.66 6.66
CA ALA A 289 33.36 -3.09 5.33
C ALA A 289 34.12 -1.98 4.57
N GLY A 290 33.67 -0.74 4.69
CA GLY A 290 34.33 0.44 4.13
C GLY A 290 35.73 0.67 4.70
N ILE A 291 35.92 0.50 6.02
CA ILE A 291 37.24 0.57 6.66
C ILE A 291 38.17 -0.53 6.13
N LEU A 292 37.70 -1.77 6.01
CA LEU A 292 38.49 -2.87 5.44
C LEU A 292 38.88 -2.60 3.98
N LYS A 293 37.96 -2.03 3.20
CA LYS A 293 38.20 -1.65 1.81
C LYS A 293 39.25 -0.53 1.74
N ALA A 294 39.09 0.55 2.51
CA ALA A 294 40.03 1.67 2.57
C ALA A 294 41.43 1.25 3.04
N LYS A 295 41.53 0.34 4.02
CA LYS A 295 42.82 -0.26 4.43
C LYS A 295 43.48 -1.09 3.32
N ARG A 296 42.68 -1.70 2.44
CA ARG A 296 43.18 -2.53 1.33
C ARG A 296 43.56 -1.71 0.11
N THR A 297 42.83 -0.63 -0.20
CA THR A 297 43.03 0.18 -1.41
C THR A 297 43.87 1.43 -1.16
N GLY A 298 44.00 1.88 0.08
CA GLY A 298 44.66 3.15 0.43
C GLY A 298 43.80 4.39 0.11
N GLU A 299 42.60 4.21 -0.45
CA GLU A 299 41.68 5.29 -0.79
C GLU A 299 40.62 5.44 0.31
N THR A 300 40.58 6.61 0.95
CA THR A 300 39.57 6.96 1.95
C THR A 300 38.42 7.75 1.31
N PRO A 301 37.16 7.50 1.71
CA PRO A 301 36.02 8.27 1.23
C PRO A 301 36.14 9.76 1.65
N PRO A 302 35.42 10.68 0.96
CA PRO A 302 35.39 12.09 1.35
C PRO A 302 35.03 12.24 2.83
N CYS A 303 35.63 13.22 3.51
CA CYS A 303 35.37 13.47 4.93
C CYS A 303 34.32 14.58 5.07
N PRO A 304 33.03 14.25 5.22
CA PRO A 304 32.00 15.26 5.46
C PRO A 304 32.23 15.92 6.83
N GLU A 305 32.00 17.23 6.91
CA GLU A 305 32.13 17.98 8.16
C GLU A 305 31.00 17.60 9.13
N LYS A 306 31.36 17.36 10.40
CA LYS A 306 30.36 17.09 11.44
C LYS A 306 29.48 18.34 11.64
N PRO A 307 28.15 18.23 11.56
CA PRO A 307 27.27 19.35 11.91
C PRO A 307 27.48 19.72 13.39
N ARG A 308 27.78 21.00 13.65
CA ARG A 308 27.89 21.54 15.02
C ARG A 308 26.50 21.68 15.62
N GLY A 309 26.06 20.66 16.35
CA GLY A 309 24.85 20.75 17.17
C GLY A 309 24.61 19.50 18.01
N GLY A 310 24.59 19.67 19.34
CA GLY A 310 24.10 18.66 20.29
C GLY A 310 25.18 18.03 21.16
N SER A 311 25.35 18.57 22.36
CA SER A 311 26.12 17.99 23.48
C SER A 311 25.81 16.51 23.68
N VAL A 312 26.87 15.72 23.85
CA VAL A 312 26.83 14.33 24.31
C VAL A 312 26.05 14.28 25.63
N PRO A 313 24.94 13.53 25.75
CA PRO A 313 24.44 13.18 27.06
C PRO A 313 25.47 12.24 27.69
N SER A 314 26.00 12.72 28.82
CA SER A 314 26.80 11.95 29.77
C SER A 314 26.22 10.55 29.99
N SER A 315 27.14 9.59 30.06
CA SER A 315 26.96 8.19 30.44
C SER A 315 25.84 7.92 31.46
N GLY A 316 24.87 7.11 31.05
CA GLY A 316 23.89 6.47 31.93
C GLY A 316 23.14 5.28 31.31
N GLY A 317 23.65 4.71 30.20
CA GLY A 317 22.96 3.67 29.45
C GLY A 317 23.55 2.28 29.69
N GLY A 318 22.91 1.50 30.56
CA GLY A 318 23.13 0.07 30.72
C GLY A 318 21.80 -0.63 31.01
N VAL A 319 21.79 -1.96 31.13
CA VAL A 319 20.59 -2.77 31.47
C VAL A 319 19.82 -2.28 32.71
N ALA A 320 20.47 -1.49 33.58
CA ALA A 320 19.86 -0.84 34.75
C ALA A 320 18.92 0.35 34.41
N ALA A 321 18.94 0.86 33.17
CA ALA A 321 18.06 1.94 32.71
C ALA A 321 16.77 1.42 32.02
N LEU A 322 16.64 0.10 31.83
CA LEU A 322 15.46 -0.50 31.23
C LEU A 322 14.30 -0.53 32.24
N SER A 323 13.09 -0.28 31.75
CA SER A 323 11.89 -0.57 32.53
C SER A 323 11.76 -2.08 32.78
N THR A 324 10.98 -2.47 33.79
CA THR A 324 10.83 -3.88 34.19
C THR A 324 10.37 -4.78 33.02
N ASP A 325 9.48 -4.29 32.15
CA ASP A 325 8.96 -5.06 31.02
C ASP A 325 9.97 -5.16 29.86
N GLU A 326 10.76 -4.10 29.63
CA GLU A 326 11.86 -4.13 28.66
C GLU A 326 12.99 -5.05 29.11
N LEU A 327 13.24 -5.11 30.43
CA LEU A 327 14.21 -6.02 31.03
C LEU A 327 13.77 -7.49 30.89
N VAL A 328 12.48 -7.80 31.10
CA VAL A 328 11.93 -9.14 30.83
C VAL A 328 12.09 -9.47 29.35
N THR A 329 11.72 -8.57 28.44
CA THR A 329 11.84 -8.80 26.99
C THR A 329 13.28 -9.04 26.56
N TYR A 330 14.22 -8.29 27.14
CA TYR A 330 15.65 -8.49 26.91
C TYR A 330 16.12 -9.87 27.37
N LEU A 331 15.70 -10.32 28.56
CA LEU A 331 16.06 -11.64 29.09
C LEU A 331 15.41 -12.80 28.31
N VAL A 332 14.16 -12.66 27.87
CA VAL A 332 13.49 -13.66 27.01
C VAL A 332 14.26 -13.84 25.71
N ASN A 333 14.65 -12.74 25.06
CA ASN A 333 15.42 -12.81 23.82
C ASN A 333 16.79 -13.48 24.03
N LYS A 334 17.43 -13.23 25.17
CA LYS A 334 18.67 -13.92 25.55
C LYS A 334 18.49 -15.42 25.76
N GLY A 335 17.40 -15.82 26.43
CA GLY A 335 17.04 -17.23 26.58
C GLY A 335 16.74 -17.91 25.24
N LEU A 336 16.03 -17.23 24.32
CA LEU A 336 15.75 -17.73 22.97
C LEU A 336 17.01 -17.87 22.11
N ASP A 337 18.00 -17.00 22.32
CA ASP A 337 19.33 -17.08 21.69
C ASP A 337 20.23 -18.14 22.35
N GLY A 338 19.75 -18.87 23.36
CA GLY A 338 20.45 -19.96 24.05
C GLY A 338 21.37 -19.53 25.20
N ASP A 339 21.35 -18.25 25.57
CA ASP A 339 22.15 -17.67 26.66
C ASP A 339 21.35 -17.72 27.98
N MET A 340 21.19 -18.92 28.54
CA MET A 340 20.45 -19.13 29.80
C MET A 340 21.23 -18.69 31.05
N ASP A 341 22.54 -18.51 30.95
CA ASP A 341 23.38 -18.06 32.07
C ASP A 341 23.08 -16.61 32.43
N THR A 342 22.81 -15.75 31.43
CA THR A 342 22.38 -14.37 31.67
C THR A 342 20.98 -14.27 32.27
N VAL A 343 20.05 -15.17 31.92
CA VAL A 343 18.72 -15.27 32.54
C VAL A 343 18.83 -15.74 33.99
N ASN A 344 19.61 -16.79 34.25
CA ASN A 344 19.75 -17.38 35.58
C ASN A 344 20.51 -16.49 36.56
N GLY A 345 21.51 -15.75 36.06
CA GLY A 345 22.34 -14.82 36.84
C GLY A 345 21.65 -13.52 37.25
N HIS A 346 20.43 -13.25 36.75
CA HIS A 346 19.70 -12.04 37.13
C HIS A 346 19.19 -12.11 38.58
N GLU A 347 19.44 -11.05 39.36
CA GLU A 347 19.19 -11.02 40.81
C GLU A 347 17.70 -11.08 41.17
N ASN A 348 16.83 -10.45 40.37
CA ASN A 348 15.40 -10.39 40.65
C ASN A 348 14.68 -11.67 40.21
N LYS A 349 14.32 -12.51 41.18
CA LYS A 349 13.63 -13.79 40.96
C LYS A 349 12.28 -13.66 40.24
N ALA A 350 11.55 -12.57 40.44
CA ALA A 350 10.25 -12.36 39.83
C ALA A 350 10.35 -12.00 38.34
N VAL A 351 11.35 -11.19 37.98
CA VAL A 351 11.69 -10.87 36.58
C VAL A 351 12.23 -12.11 35.87
N ARG A 352 13.11 -12.87 36.53
CA ARG A 352 13.62 -14.14 36.01
C ARG A 352 12.54 -15.20 35.80
N GLY A 353 11.53 -15.27 36.68
CA GLY A 353 10.43 -16.24 36.52
C GLY A 353 9.43 -15.87 35.43
N LYS A 354 9.45 -14.61 34.95
CA LYS A 354 8.62 -14.13 33.84
C LYS A 354 9.31 -14.26 32.49
N ALA A 355 10.64 -14.19 32.46
CA ALA A 355 11.46 -14.45 31.29
C ALA A 355 11.65 -15.96 31.09
#